data_AF-A0A7S4F438-F1
#
_entry.id   AF-A0A7S4F438-F1
#
_cell.length_a   1.000
_cell.length_b   1.000
_cell.length_c   1.000
_cell.angle_alpha   90.00
_cell.angle_beta   90.00
_cell.angle_gamma   90.00
#
_symmetry.space_group_name_H-M   'P 1'
#
loop_
_entity.id
_entity.type
_entity.pdbx_description
1 polymer ?
#
loop_
_entity_poly.entity_id
_entity_poly.type
_entity_poly.pdbx_seq_one_letter_code
_entity_poly.pdbx_strand_id
1 'polypeptide(L)'
;VFWSRVGRLVHHSGGNAGAAKLIDEVGHPACPSWMRDREAALLQPRIQTIAHLSDFDAHQLAKTTHGIARIGLGCAAPWGPLWCKLEIEALSKMAGFNAQDIANVAWAFTSVGFDVPKLFDALAAHAAPMLPEFRAQHLSVVAWAFASNRHSAP
;
A
#
# COMPACT_ATOMS: atom_id res chain seq x y z
N VAL A 1 -19.61 -6.53 26.12
CA VAL A 1 -19.37 -5.73 24.90
C VAL A 1 -18.35 -6.47 24.07
N PHE A 2 -18.76 -7.05 22.94
CA PHE A 2 -17.89 -7.79 22.04
C PHE A 2 -17.49 -6.87 20.88
N TRP A 3 -16.20 -6.72 20.63
CA TRP A 3 -15.66 -5.80 19.62
C TRP A 3 -15.46 -6.57 18.32
N SER A 4 -16.24 -6.26 17.29
CA SER A 4 -16.02 -6.87 15.97
C SER A 4 -14.82 -6.23 15.28
N ARG A 5 -14.17 -7.01 14.39
CA ARG A 5 -12.98 -6.65 13.60
C ARG A 5 -13.15 -5.41 12.70
N VAL A 6 -14.35 -4.81 12.67
CA VAL A 6 -14.75 -3.69 11.81
C VAL A 6 -15.16 -2.45 12.61
N GLY A 7 -14.91 -2.41 13.92
CA GLY A 7 -15.17 -1.22 14.74
C GLY A 7 -16.64 -0.86 14.94
N ARG A 8 -17.60 -1.67 14.46
CA ARG A 8 -19.02 -1.46 14.72
C ARG A 8 -19.44 -2.05 16.07
N LEU A 9 -20.03 -1.21 16.90
CA LEU A 9 -20.75 -1.58 18.12
C LEU A 9 -21.95 -2.45 17.74
N VAL A 10 -21.99 -3.68 18.27
CA VAL A 10 -23.21 -4.48 18.26
C VAL A 10 -23.97 -4.12 19.54
N HIS A 11 -25.08 -3.40 19.41
CA HIS A 11 -25.90 -2.96 20.54
C HIS A 11 -26.50 -4.15 21.30
N HIS A 12 -26.35 -4.17 22.63
CA HIS A 12 -27.40 -4.74 23.50
C HIS A 12 -28.40 -3.62 23.78
N SER A 13 -29.68 -3.91 23.51
CA SER A 13 -30.84 -3.04 23.69
C SER A 13 -30.85 -2.34 25.05
N GLY A 14 -30.77 -1.00 25.06
CA GLY A 14 -30.98 -0.21 26.30
C GLY A 14 -30.47 1.24 26.32
N GLY A 15 -29.75 1.73 25.30
CA GLY A 15 -29.12 3.06 25.31
C GLY A 15 -29.82 4.10 24.42
N ASN A 16 -30.00 5.32 24.95
CA ASN A 16 -30.61 6.48 24.29
C ASN A 16 -29.90 6.84 22.96
N ALA A 17 -30.65 6.95 21.87
CA ALA A 17 -30.15 7.11 20.49
C ALA A 17 -29.26 8.35 20.28
N GLY A 18 -29.46 9.42 21.07
CA GLY A 18 -28.64 10.64 21.00
C GLY A 18 -27.20 10.45 21.48
N ALA A 19 -26.98 9.60 22.49
CA ALA A 19 -25.64 9.31 23.01
C ALA A 19 -24.86 8.37 22.07
N ALA A 20 -25.54 7.45 21.40
CA ALA A 20 -24.93 6.53 20.44
C ALA A 20 -24.31 7.27 19.23
N LYS A 21 -24.98 8.31 18.73
CA LYS A 21 -24.50 9.09 17.58
C LYS A 21 -23.22 9.89 17.88
N LEU A 22 -23.13 10.49 19.08
CA LEU A 22 -21.93 11.17 19.58
C LEU A 22 -20.77 10.20 19.83
N ILE A 23 -21.06 8.98 20.28
CA ILE A 23 -20.04 7.93 20.51
C ILE A 23 -19.47 7.41 19.19
N ASP A 24 -20.28 7.31 18.14
CA ASP A 24 -19.81 6.93 16.80
C ASP A 24 -18.96 8.02 16.15
N GLU A 25 -19.27 9.30 16.37
CA GLU A 25 -18.50 10.44 15.83
C GLU A 25 -17.17 10.69 16.58
N VAL A 26 -17.14 10.51 17.91
CA VAL A 26 -15.95 10.80 18.75
C VAL A 26 -15.17 9.52 19.12
N GLY A 27 -15.74 8.36 18.85
CA GLY A 27 -15.23 7.06 19.28
C GLY A 27 -15.40 6.84 20.79
N HIS A 28 -15.90 5.66 21.19
CA HIS A 28 -16.16 5.35 22.60
C HIS A 28 -14.91 5.58 23.49
N PRO A 29 -15.02 6.27 24.64
CA PRO A 29 -13.86 6.68 25.46
C PRO A 29 -13.03 5.50 25.99
N ALA A 30 -13.66 4.34 26.19
CA ALA A 30 -13.00 3.09 26.58
C ALA A 30 -12.29 2.34 25.42
N CYS A 31 -12.45 2.79 24.18
CA CYS A 31 -11.78 2.20 23.02
C CYS A 31 -10.32 2.67 23.00
N PRO A 32 -9.31 1.79 22.97
CA PRO A 32 -7.91 2.19 22.89
C PRO A 32 -7.67 3.17 21.72
N SER A 33 -6.78 4.14 21.90
CA SER A 33 -6.51 5.18 20.89
C SER A 33 -6.10 4.58 19.54
N TRP A 34 -5.33 3.50 19.52
CA TRP A 34 -4.96 2.78 18.29
C TRP A 34 -6.14 2.16 17.53
N MET A 35 -7.28 1.90 18.18
CA MET A 35 -8.46 1.37 17.50
C MET A 35 -9.33 2.51 16.92
N ARG A 36 -9.16 3.74 17.42
CA ARG A 36 -9.85 4.95 16.95
C ARG A 36 -9.02 5.74 15.93
N ASP A 37 -7.70 5.69 16.04
CA ASP A 37 -6.75 6.42 15.23
C ASP A 37 -5.85 5.45 14.47
N ARG A 38 -6.11 5.36 13.16
CA ARG A 38 -5.36 4.52 12.22
C ARG A 38 -3.89 4.94 12.13
N GLU A 39 -3.57 6.22 12.28
CA GLU A 39 -2.18 6.70 12.20
C GLU A 39 -1.39 6.29 13.43
N ALA A 40 -1.96 6.51 14.63
CA ALA A 40 -1.36 6.07 15.89
C ALA A 40 -1.15 4.55 15.92
N ALA A 41 -2.11 3.78 15.38
CA ALA A 41 -2.03 2.33 15.30
C ALA A 41 -0.87 1.83 14.43
N LEU A 42 -0.57 2.55 13.35
CA LEU A 42 0.40 2.10 12.35
C LEU A 42 1.76 2.78 12.44
N LEU A 43 1.95 3.68 13.42
CA LEU A 43 3.21 4.38 13.64
C LEU A 43 4.39 3.41 13.83
N GLN A 44 4.27 2.46 14.76
CA GLN A 44 5.32 1.48 15.04
C GLN A 44 5.54 0.52 13.87
N PRO A 45 4.49 -0.12 13.28
CA PRO A 45 4.65 -0.91 12.06
C PRO A 45 5.34 -0.16 10.92
N ARG A 46 5.03 1.13 10.72
CA ARG A 46 5.68 1.96 9.69
C ARG A 46 7.17 2.12 9.96
N ILE A 47 7.54 2.54 11.17
CA ILE A 47 8.95 2.74 11.55
C ILE A 47 9.74 1.45 11.36
N GLN A 48 9.19 0.34 11.85
CA GLN A 48 9.82 -0.97 11.71
C GLN A 48 9.92 -1.40 10.25
N THR A 49 8.88 -1.18 9.44
CA THR A 49 8.91 -1.50 8.01
C THR A 49 10.05 -0.72 7.34
N ILE A 50 10.11 0.60 7.50
CA ILE A 50 11.16 1.45 6.90
C ILE A 50 12.56 0.94 7.28
N ALA A 51 12.76 0.54 8.54
CA ALA A 51 14.04 0.07 9.05
C ALA A 51 14.50 -1.27 8.46
N HIS A 52 13.57 -2.14 8.05
CA HIS A 52 13.88 -3.50 7.55
C HIS A 52 13.67 -3.68 6.05
N LEU A 53 13.25 -2.64 5.31
CA LEU A 53 13.05 -2.74 3.86
C LEU A 53 14.33 -3.16 3.10
N SER A 54 15.52 -2.87 3.65
CA SER A 54 16.79 -3.33 3.08
C SER A 54 16.95 -4.85 3.09
N ASP A 55 16.32 -5.51 4.06
CA ASP A 55 16.46 -6.94 4.34
C ASP A 55 15.49 -7.78 3.50
N PHE A 56 14.51 -7.13 2.86
CA PHE A 56 13.49 -7.80 2.07
C PHE A 56 14.10 -8.28 0.76
N ASP A 57 13.68 -9.45 0.30
CA ASP A 57 13.90 -9.82 -1.10
C ASP A 57 12.97 -9.03 -2.03
N ALA A 58 13.19 -9.18 -3.34
CA ALA A 58 12.41 -8.48 -4.35
C ALA A 58 10.90 -8.82 -4.28
N HIS A 59 10.56 -10.08 -4.01
CA HIS A 59 9.16 -10.51 -3.92
C HIS A 59 8.47 -9.93 -2.67
N GLN A 60 9.12 -10.00 -1.51
CA GLN A 60 8.65 -9.44 -0.24
C GLN A 60 8.45 -7.93 -0.33
N LEU A 61 9.38 -7.23 -1.00
CA LEU A 61 9.26 -5.82 -1.28
C LEU A 61 8.02 -5.52 -2.13
N ALA A 62 7.85 -6.20 -3.26
CA ALA A 62 6.72 -6.00 -4.16
C ALA A 62 5.36 -6.27 -3.48
N LYS A 63 5.26 -7.34 -2.69
CA LYS A 63 4.07 -7.69 -1.91
C LYS A 63 3.75 -6.64 -0.85
N THR A 64 4.77 -6.11 -0.19
CA THR A 64 4.63 -5.06 0.82
C THR A 64 4.14 -3.76 0.20
N THR A 65 4.78 -3.31 -0.89
CA THR A 65 4.37 -2.13 -1.66
C THR A 65 2.92 -2.23 -2.11
N HIS A 66 2.53 -3.37 -2.70
CA HIS A 66 1.15 -3.61 -3.13
C HIS A 66 0.16 -3.63 -1.97
N GLY A 67 0.51 -4.29 -0.86
CA GLY A 67 -0.33 -4.36 0.34
C GLY A 67 -0.61 -2.99 0.93
N ILE A 68 0.42 -2.16 1.07
CA ILE A 68 0.35 -0.78 1.59
C ILE A 68 -0.54 0.09 0.69
N ALA A 69 -0.34 0.04 -0.64
CA ALA A 69 -1.21 0.75 -1.59
C ALA A 69 -2.68 0.26 -1.51
N ARG A 70 -2.90 -1.05 -1.42
CA ARG A 70 -4.25 -1.67 -1.36
C ARG A 70 -5.06 -1.21 -0.16
N ILE A 71 -4.41 -0.97 0.98
CA ILE A 71 -5.08 -0.45 2.17
C ILE A 71 -5.20 1.08 2.14
N GLY A 72 -4.76 1.75 1.07
CA GLY A 72 -4.89 3.20 0.89
C GLY A 72 -3.90 4.02 1.73
N LEU A 73 -2.75 3.46 2.09
CA LEU A 73 -1.66 4.23 2.68
C LEU A 73 -0.87 4.91 1.55
N GLY A 74 -1.35 6.06 1.09
CA GLY A 74 -0.77 6.80 -0.03
C GLY A 74 0.53 7.53 0.28
N CYS A 75 0.94 8.43 -0.61
CA CYS A 75 2.19 9.19 -0.48
C CYS A 75 2.11 10.46 0.39
N ALA A 76 0.90 10.87 0.79
CA ALA A 76 0.69 11.99 1.67
C ALA A 76 1.35 11.77 3.04
N ALA A 77 1.60 12.85 3.78
CA ALA A 77 2.04 12.75 5.16
C ALA A 77 1.06 11.86 5.96
N PRO A 78 1.53 10.98 6.85
CA PRO A 78 2.94 10.77 7.27
C PRO A 78 3.67 9.62 6.54
N TRP A 79 3.18 9.18 5.37
CA TRP A 79 3.63 7.95 4.68
C TRP A 79 4.65 8.17 3.56
N GLY A 80 4.82 9.41 3.08
CA GLY A 80 5.78 9.75 2.03
C GLY A 80 7.19 9.13 2.20
N PRO A 81 7.84 9.22 3.39
CA PRO A 81 9.17 8.62 3.58
C PRO A 81 9.24 7.10 3.34
N LEU A 82 8.15 6.38 3.61
CA LEU A 82 8.05 4.95 3.31
C LEU A 82 8.05 4.72 1.80
N TRP A 83 7.27 5.49 1.04
CA TRP A 83 7.21 5.39 -0.42
C TRP A 83 8.54 5.76 -1.09
N CYS A 84 9.23 6.80 -0.61
CA CYS A 84 10.58 7.13 -1.09
C CYS A 84 11.55 5.96 -0.86
N LYS A 85 11.50 5.33 0.32
CA LYS A 85 12.37 4.19 0.63
C LYS A 85 12.01 2.96 -0.23
N LEU A 86 10.73 2.69 -0.45
CA LEU A 86 10.26 1.61 -1.32
C LEU A 86 10.74 1.79 -2.77
N GLU A 87 10.75 3.02 -3.30
CA GLU A 87 11.29 3.31 -4.63
C GLU A 87 12.79 2.97 -4.71
N ILE A 88 13.57 3.45 -3.75
CA ILE A 88 15.03 3.22 -3.68
C ILE A 88 15.34 1.72 -3.61
N GLU A 89 14.64 0.98 -2.76
CA GLU A 89 14.84 -0.46 -2.62
C GLU A 89 14.34 -1.23 -3.85
N ALA A 90 13.28 -0.77 -4.52
CA ALA A 90 12.79 -1.41 -5.73
C ALA A 90 13.78 -1.27 -6.89
N LEU A 91 14.41 -0.09 -7.01
CA LEU A 91 15.50 0.13 -7.98
C LEU A 91 16.71 -0.77 -7.69
N SER A 92 17.10 -0.92 -6.42
CA SER A 92 18.27 -1.74 -6.05
C SER A 92 18.03 -3.25 -6.22
N LYS A 93 16.77 -3.69 -6.16
CA LYS A 93 16.35 -5.11 -6.23
C LYS A 93 15.69 -5.50 -7.54
N MET A 94 15.71 -4.62 -8.55
CA MET A 94 15.03 -4.81 -9.84
C MET A 94 15.29 -6.18 -10.48
N ALA A 95 16.55 -6.63 -10.47
CA ALA A 95 16.97 -7.90 -11.07
C ALA A 95 16.29 -9.14 -10.44
N GLY A 96 15.75 -9.02 -9.22
CA GLY A 96 15.03 -10.10 -8.55
C GLY A 96 13.52 -10.11 -8.80
N PHE A 97 12.95 -9.12 -9.48
CA PHE A 97 11.52 -9.08 -9.76
C PHE A 97 11.12 -10.06 -10.86
N ASN A 98 10.02 -10.77 -10.63
CA ASN A 98 9.31 -11.51 -11.67
C ASN A 98 8.14 -10.68 -12.25
N ALA A 99 7.42 -11.24 -13.24
CA ALA A 99 6.31 -10.58 -13.92
C ALA A 99 5.19 -10.11 -12.97
N GLN A 100 4.88 -10.89 -11.92
CA GLN A 100 3.88 -10.51 -10.92
C GLN A 100 4.39 -9.37 -10.03
N ASP A 101 5.66 -9.39 -9.65
CA ASP A 101 6.27 -8.35 -8.81
C ASP A 101 6.29 -7.00 -9.55
N ILE A 102 6.68 -7.00 -10.83
CA ILE A 102 6.61 -5.82 -11.70
C ILE A 102 5.19 -5.26 -11.73
N ALA A 103 4.18 -6.09 -11.97
CA ALA A 103 2.79 -5.67 -12.01
C ALA A 103 2.33 -5.09 -10.66
N ASN A 104 2.73 -5.71 -9.55
CA ASN A 104 2.39 -5.27 -8.19
C ASN A 104 2.99 -3.89 -7.87
N VAL A 105 4.27 -3.69 -8.18
CA VAL A 105 4.98 -2.43 -7.95
C VAL A 105 4.42 -1.33 -8.85
N ALA A 106 4.30 -1.57 -10.16
CA ALA A 106 3.75 -0.61 -11.11
C ALA A 106 2.34 -0.16 -10.70
N TRP A 107 1.45 -1.12 -10.37
CA TRP A 107 0.11 -0.80 -9.90
C TRP A 107 0.12 0.04 -8.63
N ALA A 108 0.96 -0.32 -7.66
CA ALA A 108 0.99 0.34 -6.37
C ALA A 108 1.39 1.82 -6.50
N PHE A 109 2.50 2.10 -7.20
CA PHE A 109 3.01 3.45 -7.39
C PHE A 109 2.05 4.33 -8.20
N THR A 110 1.45 3.79 -9.27
CA THR A 110 0.40 4.50 -10.02
C THR A 110 -0.84 4.76 -9.15
N SER A 111 -1.30 3.78 -8.37
CA SER A 111 -2.54 3.89 -7.59
C SER A 111 -2.44 4.91 -6.46
N VAL A 112 -1.26 5.11 -5.89
CA VAL A 112 -1.03 6.15 -4.87
C VAL A 112 -0.61 7.49 -5.46
N GLY A 113 -0.47 7.59 -6.79
CA GLY A 113 -0.08 8.82 -7.50
C GLY A 113 1.31 9.32 -7.10
N PHE A 114 2.25 8.41 -6.78
CA PHE A 114 3.62 8.77 -6.43
C PHE A 114 4.49 8.74 -7.69
N ASP A 115 5.00 9.90 -8.08
CA ASP A 115 5.74 10.09 -9.32
C ASP A 115 7.17 9.52 -9.22
N VAL A 116 7.44 8.46 -10.01
CA VAL A 116 8.69 7.69 -9.96
C VAL A 116 9.15 7.29 -11.37
N PRO A 117 9.46 8.25 -12.25
CA PRO A 117 9.75 7.98 -13.67
C PRO A 117 10.92 7.02 -13.86
N LYS A 118 11.98 7.16 -13.05
CA LYS A 118 13.15 6.26 -13.08
C LYS A 118 12.80 4.82 -12.74
N LEU A 119 11.86 4.61 -11.81
CA LEU A 119 11.39 3.28 -11.48
C LEU A 119 10.57 2.70 -12.64
N PHE A 120 9.73 3.49 -13.30
CA PHE A 120 8.98 3.04 -14.47
C PHE A 120 9.88 2.69 -15.66
N ASP A 121 10.94 3.47 -15.90
CA ASP A 121 11.96 3.13 -16.90
C ASP A 121 12.61 1.77 -16.61
N ALA A 122 13.03 1.56 -15.36
CA ALA A 122 13.67 0.31 -14.95
C ALA A 122 12.70 -0.88 -15.01
N LEU A 123 11.43 -0.70 -14.62
CA LEU A 123 10.39 -1.72 -14.73
C LEU A 123 10.11 -2.08 -16.19
N ALA A 124 10.06 -1.10 -17.11
CA ALA A 124 9.87 -1.35 -18.53
C ALA A 124 11.03 -2.15 -19.13
N ALA A 125 12.26 -1.72 -18.85
CA ALA A 125 13.47 -2.38 -19.33
C ALA A 125 13.56 -3.83 -18.82
N HIS A 126 13.18 -4.07 -17.56
CA HIS A 126 13.19 -5.42 -16.97
C HIS A 126 12.00 -6.27 -17.45
N ALA A 127 10.84 -5.67 -17.70
CA ALA A 127 9.65 -6.37 -18.20
C ALA A 127 9.77 -6.82 -19.66
N ALA A 128 10.46 -6.03 -20.51
CA ALA A 128 10.58 -6.28 -21.95
C ALA A 128 11.07 -7.70 -22.30
N PRO A 129 12.18 -8.23 -21.73
CA PRO A 129 12.61 -9.61 -22.01
C PRO A 129 11.67 -10.66 -21.40
N MET A 130 10.87 -10.30 -20.39
CA MET A 130 9.98 -11.21 -19.67
C MET A 130 8.58 -11.31 -20.28
N LEU A 131 8.25 -10.53 -21.33
CA LEU A 131 6.91 -10.47 -21.93
C LEU A 131 6.27 -11.85 -22.20
N PRO A 132 6.99 -12.89 -22.67
CA PRO A 132 6.41 -14.22 -22.87
C PRO A 132 5.94 -14.93 -21.58
N GLU A 133 6.49 -14.54 -20.43
CA GLU A 133 6.19 -15.13 -19.11
C GLU A 133 5.02 -14.44 -18.41
N PHE A 134 4.60 -13.26 -18.91
CA PHE A 134 3.48 -12.54 -18.33
C PHE A 134 2.16 -13.29 -18.57
N ARG A 135 1.47 -13.58 -17.47
CA ARG A 135 0.05 -13.92 -17.54
C ARG A 135 -0.74 -12.70 -17.99
N ALA A 136 -1.81 -12.91 -18.75
CA ALA A 136 -2.66 -11.85 -19.29
C ALA A 136 -3.09 -10.81 -18.22
N GLN A 137 -3.42 -11.28 -17.02
CA GLN A 137 -3.76 -10.41 -15.89
C GLN A 137 -2.62 -9.45 -15.51
N HIS A 138 -1.39 -9.94 -15.38
CA HIS A 138 -0.25 -9.09 -15.01
C HIS A 138 0.11 -8.12 -16.13
N LEU A 139 0.04 -8.57 -17.38
CA LEU A 139 0.30 -7.72 -18.54
C LEU A 139 -0.70 -6.57 -18.64
N SER A 140 -1.99 -6.84 -18.41
CA SER A 140 -3.02 -5.79 -18.41
C SER A 140 -2.80 -4.73 -17.33
N VAL A 141 -2.30 -5.15 -16.15
CA VAL A 141 -2.02 -4.24 -15.02
C VAL A 141 -0.81 -3.36 -15.34
N VAL A 142 0.25 -3.94 -15.91
CA VAL A 142 1.41 -3.16 -16.35
C VAL A 142 0.99 -2.16 -17.42
N ALA A 143 0.29 -2.59 -18.48
CA ALA A 143 -0.17 -1.69 -19.54
C ALA A 143 -1.02 -0.53 -19.01
N TRP A 144 -1.95 -0.81 -18.08
CA TRP A 144 -2.74 0.23 -17.41
C TRP A 144 -1.89 1.19 -16.59
N ALA A 145 -0.91 0.69 -15.83
CA ALA A 145 -0.05 1.50 -14.98
C ALA A 145 0.79 2.50 -15.80
N PHE A 146 1.39 2.03 -16.89
CA PHE A 146 2.17 2.88 -17.80
C PHE A 146 1.30 3.94 -18.49
N ALA A 147 0.13 3.55 -18.99
CA ALA A 147 -0.81 4.49 -19.60
C ALA A 147 -1.29 5.56 -18.61
N SER A 148 -1.55 5.18 -17.36
CA SER A 148 -2.06 6.07 -16.32
C SER A 148 -1.00 7.04 -15.80
N ASN A 149 0.26 6.61 -15.71
CA ASN A 149 1.38 7.49 -15.36
C ASN A 149 1.84 8.39 -16.51
N ARG A 150 1.19 8.32 -17.69
CA ARG A 150 1.59 9.04 -18.90
C ARG A 150 3.05 8.80 -19.27
N HIS A 151 3.59 7.66 -18.86
CA HIS A 151 4.98 7.29 -19.10
C HIS A 151 5.03 6.53 -20.42
N SER A 152 5.55 7.17 -21.46
CA SER A 152 5.79 6.51 -22.74
C SER A 152 6.84 5.42 -22.52
N ALA A 153 6.49 4.17 -22.84
CA ALA A 153 7.49 3.10 -22.91
C ALA A 153 8.54 3.48 -23.98
N PRO A 154 9.85 3.40 -23.67
CA PRO A 154 10.90 3.65 -24.65
C PRO A 154 10.93 2.61 -25.77
#